data_AF-A0A164K2H4-F1
#
_entry.id   AF-A0A164K2H4-F1
#
_cell.length_a   1.000
_cell.length_b   1.000
_cell.length_c   1.000
_cell.angle_alpha   90.00
_cell.angle_beta   90.00
_cell.angle_gamma   90.00
#
_symmetry.space_group_name_H-M   'P 1'
#
loop_
_entity.id
_entity.type
_entity.pdbx_description
1 polymer ?
#
loop_
_entity_poly.entity_id
_entity_poly.type
_entity_poly.pdbx_seq_one_letter_code
_entity_poly.pdbx_strand_id
1 'polypeptide(L)'
;MTLTVTGDDLITKVRETAAAAPAFVYKHSECVNVERDSTGTLAGSCLIGKAVVALGIDPQAIFDRHNGDDAVTLMVTLGICHTRSEAAWLDRAQYEQDNGLGWGLAVKSADLFCPEIAGLSDAEQHALQAELVAARPR
;
A
#
# COMPACT_ATOMS: atom_id res chain seq x y z
N MET A 1 5.39 -26.13 -3.07
CA MET A 1 5.17 -25.08 -4.07
C MET A 1 5.13 -23.77 -3.32
N THR A 2 6.18 -22.95 -3.46
CA THR A 2 6.13 -21.54 -3.04
C THR A 2 5.26 -20.81 -4.07
N LEU A 3 4.14 -20.26 -3.64
CA LEU A 3 3.36 -19.33 -4.48
C LEU A 3 4.25 -18.12 -4.75
N THR A 4 4.48 -17.81 -6.03
CA THR A 4 5.16 -16.58 -6.43
C THR A 4 4.19 -15.42 -6.23
N VAL A 5 4.50 -14.53 -5.29
CA VAL A 5 3.72 -13.31 -5.07
C VAL A 5 3.92 -12.36 -6.26
N THR A 6 2.81 -11.79 -6.75
CA THR A 6 2.79 -10.81 -7.84
C THR A 6 2.39 -9.41 -7.34
N GLY A 7 2.54 -8.39 -8.19
CA GLY A 7 2.05 -7.04 -7.93
C GLY A 7 0.54 -7.00 -7.69
N ASP A 8 -0.24 -7.77 -8.45
CA ASP A 8 -1.69 -7.90 -8.27
C ASP A 8 -2.07 -8.52 -6.92
N ASP A 9 -1.35 -9.56 -6.46
CA ASP A 9 -1.54 -10.15 -5.13
C ASP A 9 -1.31 -9.10 -4.02
N LEU A 10 -0.26 -8.27 -4.20
CA LEU A 10 0.08 -7.20 -3.26
C LEU A 10 -0.99 -6.10 -3.25
N ILE A 11 -1.46 -5.64 -4.41
CA ILE A 11 -2.54 -4.66 -4.53
C ILE A 11 -3.81 -5.18 -3.88
N THR A 12 -4.18 -6.43 -4.15
CA THR A 12 -5.34 -7.09 -3.53
C THR A 12 -5.21 -7.06 -2.00
N LYS A 13 -4.04 -7.42 -1.47
CA LYS A 13 -3.83 -7.43 -0.03
C LYS A 13 -3.78 -6.03 0.59
N VAL A 14 -3.27 -5.04 -0.13
CA VAL A 14 -3.33 -3.62 0.26
C VAL A 14 -4.77 -3.15 0.37
N ARG A 15 -5.61 -3.48 -0.62
CA ARG A 15 -7.04 -3.14 -0.61
C ARG A 15 -7.77 -3.79 0.56
N GLU A 16 -7.53 -5.06 0.83
CA GLU A 16 -8.09 -5.76 2.00
C GLU A 16 -7.67 -5.09 3.32
N THR A 17 -6.39 -4.72 3.44
CA THR A 17 -5.85 -4.04 4.63
C THR A 17 -6.50 -2.67 4.83
N ALA A 18 -6.63 -1.88 3.76
CA ALA A 18 -7.30 -0.59 3.80
C ALA A 18 -8.81 -0.73 4.11
N ALA A 19 -9.49 -1.73 3.55
CA ALA A 19 -10.91 -1.99 3.81
C ALA A 19 -11.18 -2.38 5.27
N ALA A 20 -10.23 -3.05 5.93
CA ALA A 20 -10.33 -3.39 7.35
C ALA A 20 -10.21 -2.17 8.27
N ALA A 21 -9.54 -1.10 7.84
CA ALA A 21 -9.32 0.11 8.65
C ALA A 21 -9.28 1.39 7.78
N PRO A 22 -10.37 1.77 7.09
CA PRO A 22 -10.34 2.78 6.03
C PRO A 22 -10.01 4.19 6.55
N ALA A 23 -10.38 4.49 7.80
CA ALA A 23 -10.11 5.77 8.45
C ALA A 23 -8.77 5.80 9.22
N PHE A 24 -8.00 4.70 9.23
CA PHE A 24 -6.70 4.68 9.91
C PHE A 24 -5.70 5.56 9.17
N VAL A 25 -5.16 6.55 9.88
CA VAL A 25 -4.10 7.43 9.41
C VAL A 25 -2.77 6.91 9.94
N TYR A 26 -1.82 6.70 9.05
CA TYR A 26 -0.49 6.22 9.43
C TYR A 26 0.27 7.31 10.21
N LYS A 27 0.93 6.90 11.30
CA LYS A 27 1.52 7.83 12.27
C LYS A 27 2.88 8.41 11.83
N HIS A 28 3.55 7.79 10.86
CA HIS A 28 4.86 8.21 10.39
C HIS A 28 4.73 9.04 9.12
N SER A 29 5.65 9.99 8.93
CA SER A 29 5.79 10.77 7.70
C SER A 29 6.51 10.03 6.58
N GLU A 30 7.12 8.88 6.89
CA GLU A 30 7.81 7.99 5.96
C GLU A 30 7.40 6.54 6.29
N CYS A 31 7.12 5.74 5.26
CA CYS A 31 6.73 4.32 5.43
C CYS A 31 7.79 3.55 6.21
N VAL A 32 7.41 2.95 7.33
CA VAL A 32 8.18 1.87 7.95
C VAL A 32 7.47 0.58 7.57
N ASN A 33 8.12 -0.31 6.81
CA ASN A 33 7.46 -1.52 6.30
C ASN A 33 7.15 -2.47 7.46
N VAL A 34 8.09 -2.66 8.39
CA VAL A 34 7.92 -3.54 9.56
C VAL A 34 8.42 -2.88 10.85
N GLU A 35 7.67 -3.05 11.93
CA GLU A 35 8.05 -2.59 13.27
C GLU A 35 7.73 -3.66 14.32
N ARG A 36 8.32 -3.56 15.50
CA ARG A 36 7.95 -4.43 16.62
C ARG A 36 6.61 -3.96 17.19
N ASP A 37 5.67 -4.87 17.32
CA ASP A 37 4.41 -4.63 18.03
C ASP A 37 4.62 -4.56 19.56
N SER A 38 3.53 -4.38 20.32
CA SER A 38 3.58 -4.31 21.78
C SER A 38 4.07 -5.59 22.47
N THR A 39 4.11 -6.72 21.77
CA THR A 39 4.65 -7.99 22.26
C THR A 39 6.13 -8.16 21.94
N GLY A 40 6.72 -7.25 21.17
CA GLY A 40 8.09 -7.34 20.67
C GLY A 40 8.23 -8.13 19.37
N THR A 41 7.13 -8.59 18.78
CA THR A 41 7.11 -9.38 17.53
C THR A 41 7.14 -8.43 16.33
N LEU A 42 7.93 -8.76 15.30
CA LEU A 42 7.92 -7.98 14.06
C LEU A 42 6.60 -8.18 13.31
N ALA A 43 5.96 -7.07 12.96
CA ALA A 43 4.72 -7.03 12.20
C ALA A 43 4.78 -5.92 11.15
N GLY A 44 4.00 -6.06 10.08
CA GLY A 44 3.86 -4.99 9.09
C GLY A 44 3.30 -3.72 9.75
N SER A 45 3.93 -2.57 9.47
CA SER A 45 3.56 -1.28 10.06
C SER A 45 2.77 -0.42 9.07
N CYS A 46 3.41 0.04 7.99
CA CYS A 46 2.69 0.75 6.93
C CYS A 46 1.82 -0.18 6.07
N LEU A 47 0.95 0.41 5.24
CA LEU A 47 -0.02 -0.29 4.41
C LEU A 47 0.63 -1.37 3.52
N ILE A 48 1.73 -1.02 2.84
CA ILE A 48 2.50 -1.95 2.00
C ILE A 48 3.14 -3.05 2.85
N GLY A 49 3.76 -2.67 3.97
CA GLY A 49 4.40 -3.63 4.87
C GLY A 49 3.43 -4.63 5.51
N LYS A 50 2.22 -4.18 5.89
CA LYS A 50 1.13 -5.05 6.35
C LYS A 50 0.72 -6.05 5.28
N ALA A 51 0.58 -5.58 4.04
CA ALA A 51 0.18 -6.43 2.93
C ALA A 51 1.24 -7.50 2.59
N VAL A 52 2.51 -7.11 2.51
CA VAL A 52 3.64 -8.02 2.27
C VAL A 52 3.73 -9.11 3.36
N VAL A 53 3.65 -8.73 4.64
CA VAL A 53 3.67 -9.72 5.75
C VAL A 53 2.46 -10.65 5.70
N ALA A 54 1.28 -10.14 5.36
CA ALA A 54 0.07 -10.95 5.23
C ALA A 54 0.12 -11.94 4.04
N LEU A 55 0.97 -11.68 3.04
CA LEU A 55 1.26 -12.62 1.95
C LEU A 55 2.30 -13.69 2.32
N GLY A 56 2.76 -13.71 3.57
CA GLY A 56 3.69 -14.71 4.08
C GLY A 56 5.16 -14.39 3.84
N ILE A 57 5.48 -13.17 3.43
CA ILE A 57 6.86 -12.70 3.31
C ILE A 57 7.39 -12.43 4.72
N ASP A 58 8.57 -12.97 5.02
CA ASP A 58 9.16 -12.94 6.36
C ASP A 58 9.45 -11.50 6.83
N PRO A 59 8.81 -11.02 7.92
CA PRO A 59 9.07 -9.70 8.47
C PRO A 59 10.54 -9.47 8.86
N GLN A 60 11.27 -10.51 9.27
CA GLN A 60 12.66 -10.39 9.68
C GLN A 60 13.56 -10.02 8.49
N ALA A 61 13.32 -10.65 7.34
CA ALA A 61 14.06 -10.36 6.10
C ALA A 61 13.87 -8.90 5.65
N ILE A 62 12.65 -8.35 5.81
CA ILE A 62 12.36 -6.94 5.51
C ILE A 62 13.05 -6.04 6.54
N PHE A 63 12.93 -6.34 7.84
CA PHE A 63 13.46 -5.52 8.92
C PHE A 63 14.98 -5.30 8.80
N ASP A 64 15.72 -6.35 8.44
CA ASP A 64 17.18 -6.33 8.43
C ASP A 64 17.78 -5.54 7.26
N ARG A 65 17.04 -5.36 6.16
CA ARG A 65 17.64 -4.93 4.88
C ARG A 65 16.82 -3.96 4.04
N HIS A 66 15.50 -3.91 4.25
CA HIS A 66 14.56 -3.25 3.34
C HIS A 66 13.56 -2.36 4.07
N ASN A 67 13.76 -2.13 5.37
CA ASN A 67 12.85 -1.32 6.14
C ASN A 67 13.05 0.16 5.79
N GLY A 68 11.99 0.80 5.31
CA GLY A 68 12.02 2.15 4.76
C GLY A 68 12.08 2.20 3.24
N ASP A 69 12.21 1.05 2.56
CA ASP A 69 12.16 1.03 1.09
C ASP A 69 10.77 1.47 0.60
N ASP A 70 10.75 2.28 -0.46
CA ASP A 70 9.53 2.55 -1.21
C ASP A 70 8.95 1.28 -1.84
N ALA A 71 7.67 1.33 -2.22
CA ALA A 71 6.94 0.14 -2.65
C ALA A 71 7.61 -0.54 -3.85
N VAL A 72 8.08 0.22 -4.83
CA VAL A 72 8.78 -0.31 -6.01
C VAL A 72 10.10 -0.96 -5.63
N THR A 73 10.94 -0.29 -4.84
CA THR A 73 12.23 -0.82 -4.39
C THR A 73 12.05 -2.10 -3.58
N LEU A 74 11.02 -2.12 -2.71
CA LEU A 74 10.68 -3.30 -1.92
C LEU A 74 10.23 -4.45 -2.83
N MET A 75 9.35 -4.22 -3.80
CA MET A 75 8.91 -5.26 -4.75
C MET A 75 10.08 -5.85 -5.54
N VAL A 76 10.95 -5.01 -6.10
CA VAL A 76 12.13 -5.46 -6.85
C VAL A 76 13.01 -6.32 -5.96
N THR A 77 13.27 -5.88 -4.74
CA THR A 77 14.18 -6.58 -3.84
C THR A 77 13.62 -7.90 -3.33
N LEU A 78 12.31 -7.96 -3.11
CA LEU A 78 11.60 -9.17 -2.73
C LEU A 78 11.34 -10.11 -3.91
N GLY A 79 11.71 -9.72 -5.14
CA GLY A 79 11.47 -10.52 -6.35
C GLY A 79 9.99 -10.63 -6.73
N ILE A 80 9.17 -9.67 -6.33
CA ILE A 80 7.74 -9.61 -6.67
C ILE A 80 7.62 -9.13 -8.12
N CYS A 81 7.14 -10.00 -9.00
CA CYS A 81 6.89 -9.67 -10.40
C CYS A 81 5.74 -8.67 -10.50
N HIS A 82 5.96 -7.55 -11.17
CA HIS A 82 4.97 -6.49 -11.30
C HIS A 82 5.04 -5.78 -12.67
N THR A 83 3.94 -5.15 -13.05
CA THR A 83 3.86 -4.22 -14.18
C THR A 83 4.19 -2.80 -13.74
N ARG A 84 4.43 -1.90 -14.71
CA ARG A 84 4.65 -0.47 -14.42
C ARG A 84 3.44 0.19 -13.74
N SER A 85 2.22 -0.18 -14.13
CA SER A 85 1.00 0.39 -13.54
C SER A 85 0.78 -0.11 -12.11
N GLU A 86 1.10 -1.36 -11.81
CA GLU A 86 1.03 -1.90 -10.44
C GLU A 86 2.04 -1.20 -9.51
N ALA A 87 3.27 -1.02 -9.99
CA ALA A 87 4.30 -0.22 -9.32
C ALA A 87 3.82 1.19 -9.02
N ALA A 88 3.31 1.89 -10.04
CA ALA A 88 2.82 3.25 -9.91
C ALA A 88 1.63 3.37 -8.94
N TRP A 89 0.72 2.38 -8.95
CA TRP A 89 -0.41 2.32 -8.04
C TRP A 89 0.06 2.15 -6.58
N LEU A 90 0.99 1.23 -6.32
CA LEU A 90 1.50 0.97 -4.97
C LEU A 90 2.30 2.14 -4.41
N ASP A 91 3.17 2.76 -5.23
CA ASP A 91 3.88 3.98 -4.86
C ASP A 91 2.90 5.11 -4.54
N ARG A 92 1.82 5.25 -5.32
CA ARG A 92 0.80 6.26 -5.08
C ARG A 92 0.07 6.03 -3.76
N ALA A 93 -0.30 4.79 -3.45
CA ALA A 93 -0.95 4.44 -2.19
C ALA A 93 -0.03 4.73 -0.99
N GLN A 94 1.25 4.39 -1.09
CA GLN A 94 2.25 4.71 -0.07
C GLN A 94 2.41 6.22 0.09
N TYR A 95 2.59 6.95 -1.02
CA TYR A 95 2.75 8.41 -0.98
C TYR A 95 1.57 9.10 -0.29
N GLU A 96 0.34 8.73 -0.60
CA GLU A 96 -0.84 9.38 0.00
C GLU A 96 -1.03 8.99 1.48
N GLN A 97 -0.69 7.76 1.87
CA GLN A 97 -0.60 7.38 3.28
C GLN A 97 0.42 8.29 4.01
N ASP A 98 1.61 8.43 3.45
CA ASP A 98 2.72 9.17 4.07
C ASP A 98 2.41 10.68 4.15
N ASN A 99 1.50 11.18 3.30
CA ASN A 99 0.92 12.52 3.38
C ASN A 99 -0.30 12.62 4.33
N GLY A 100 -0.55 11.61 5.15
CA GLY A 100 -1.54 11.64 6.21
C GLY A 100 -2.97 11.36 5.76
N LEU A 101 -3.20 10.83 4.55
CA LEU A 101 -4.52 10.31 4.21
C LEU A 101 -4.80 9.01 4.95
N GLY A 102 -6.06 8.84 5.35
CA GLY A 102 -6.54 7.55 5.83
C GLY A 102 -6.39 6.48 4.75
N TRP A 103 -6.10 5.24 5.12
CA TRP A 103 -5.78 4.17 4.16
C TRP A 103 -6.83 3.96 3.07
N GLY A 104 -8.12 4.11 3.38
CA GLY A 104 -9.18 4.01 2.39
C GLY A 104 -9.07 5.10 1.31
N LEU A 105 -8.73 6.33 1.70
CA LEU A 105 -8.53 7.44 0.77
C LEU A 105 -7.21 7.32 0.01
N ALA A 106 -6.15 6.80 0.63
CA ALA A 106 -4.89 6.52 -0.03
C ALA A 106 -5.06 5.51 -1.18
N VAL A 107 -5.78 4.41 -0.92
CA VAL A 107 -6.15 3.41 -1.95
C VAL A 107 -7.01 4.01 -3.04
N LYS A 108 -8.05 4.78 -2.68
CA LYS A 108 -8.88 5.50 -3.66
C LYS A 108 -8.07 6.47 -4.53
N SER A 109 -7.10 7.16 -3.95
CA SER A 109 -6.23 8.04 -4.73
C SER A 109 -5.31 7.25 -5.66
N ALA A 110 -4.90 6.05 -5.30
CA ALA A 110 -4.14 5.17 -6.19
C ALA A 110 -5.03 4.64 -7.33
N ASP A 111 -6.27 4.25 -7.04
CA ASP A 111 -7.26 3.84 -8.04
C ASP A 111 -7.54 4.93 -9.07
N LEU A 112 -7.65 6.19 -8.62
CA LEU A 112 -7.82 7.33 -9.52
C LEU A 112 -6.56 7.61 -10.37
N PHE A 113 -5.38 7.34 -9.82
CA PHE A 113 -4.10 7.59 -10.50
C PHE A 113 -3.79 6.54 -11.57
N CYS A 114 -4.17 5.28 -11.33
CA CYS A 114 -4.06 4.17 -12.28
C CYS A 114 -5.44 3.51 -12.47
N PRO A 115 -6.37 4.17 -13.18
CA PRO A 115 -7.75 3.68 -13.35
C PRO A 115 -7.83 2.34 -14.06
N GLU A 116 -6.83 1.96 -14.85
CA GLU A 116 -6.73 0.66 -15.50
C GLU A 116 -6.56 -0.50 -14.52
N ILE A 117 -5.94 -0.27 -13.36
CA ILE A 117 -5.81 -1.26 -12.28
C ILE A 117 -7.16 -1.43 -11.57
N ALA A 118 -7.88 -0.32 -11.38
CA ALA A 118 -9.15 -0.32 -10.67
C ALA A 118 -10.37 -0.66 -11.55
N GLY A 119 -10.20 -0.61 -12.88
CA GLY A 119 -11.30 -0.81 -13.83
C GLY A 119 -12.34 0.31 -13.81
N LEU A 120 -11.95 1.54 -13.44
CA LEU A 120 -12.89 2.65 -13.27
C LEU A 120 -13.31 3.28 -14.60
N SER A 121 -14.60 3.48 -14.77
CA SER A 121 -15.16 4.35 -15.81
C SER A 121 -14.87 5.83 -15.55
N ASP A 122 -14.99 6.67 -16.58
CA ASP A 122 -14.80 8.12 -16.46
C ASP A 122 -15.72 8.76 -15.41
N ALA A 123 -16.96 8.25 -15.30
CA ALA A 123 -17.93 8.75 -14.32
C ALA A 123 -17.50 8.41 -12.89
N GLU A 124 -16.97 7.19 -12.67
CA GLU A 124 -16.45 6.77 -11.37
C GLU A 124 -15.19 7.54 -10.99
N GLN A 125 -14.28 7.79 -11.95
CA GLN A 125 -13.11 8.62 -11.75
C GLN A 125 -13.50 10.04 -11.32
N HIS A 126 -14.50 10.65 -11.98
CA HIS A 126 -14.97 11.99 -11.62
C HIS A 126 -15.56 12.04 -10.21
N ALA A 127 -16.38 11.04 -9.85
CA ALA A 127 -16.95 10.95 -8.51
C ALA A 127 -15.87 10.79 -7.44
N LEU A 128 -14.87 9.94 -7.70
CA LEU A 128 -13.75 9.68 -6.80
C LEU A 128 -12.86 10.90 -6.62
N GLN A 129 -12.60 11.63 -7.70
CA GLN A 129 -11.84 12.89 -7.66
C GLN A 129 -12.52 13.92 -6.77
N ALA A 130 -13.86 14.05 -6.85
CA ALA A 130 -14.63 14.97 -6.01
C ALA A 130 -14.57 14.56 -4.52
N GLU A 131 -14.67 13.26 -4.22
CA GLU A 131 -14.51 12.74 -2.86
C GLU A 131 -13.14 13.08 -2.27
N LEU A 132 -12.06 12.83 -3.01
CA LEU A 132 -10.69 13.11 -2.56
C LEU A 132 -10.43 14.61 -2.32
N VAL A 133 -10.97 15.48 -3.18
CA VAL A 133 -10.88 16.94 -2.99
C VAL A 133 -11.60 17.38 -1.72
N ALA A 134 -12.76 16.79 -1.42
CA ALA A 134 -13.51 17.11 -0.21
C ALA A 134 -12.84 16.60 1.08
N ALA A 135 -12.07 15.52 0.98
CA ALA A 135 -11.46 14.86 2.14
C ALA A 135 -10.07 15.42 2.52
N ARG A 136 -9.40 16.16 1.63
CA ARG A 136 -8.09 16.74 1.94
C ARG A 136 -8.23 17.90 2.95
N PRO A 137 -7.50 17.88 4.08
CA PRO A 137 -7.50 19.00 5.01
C PRO A 137 -6.97 20.27 4.30
N ARG A 138 -7.64 21.40 4.53
CA ARG A 138 -7.27 22.72 3.99
C ARG A 138 -6.06 23.32 4.71
#